data_AF-A0A6J4RZ51-F1
#
_entry.id   AF-A0A6J4RZ51-F1
#
_cell.length_a   1.000
_cell.length_b   1.000
_cell.length_c   1.000
_cell.angle_alpha   90.00
_cell.angle_beta   90.00
_cell.angle_gamma   90.00
#
_symmetry.space_group_name_H-M   'P 1'
#
loop_
_entity.id
_entity.type
_entity.pdbx_description
1 polymer ?
#
loop_
_entity_poly.entity_id
_entity_poly.type
_entity_poly.pdbx_seq_one_letter_code
_entity_poly.pdbx_strand_id
1 'polypeptide(L)' 'MNTTPNHIVVVGTSAGGIGALEEFTMQLTPEMDAAFFVVMHLSRKGIGSFLFQRLQQHTSLPCRIATN' A
#
# COMPACT_ATOMS: atom_id res chain seq x y z
N MET A 1 -2.25 19.69 15.11
CA MET A 1 -2.88 18.47 14.55
C MET A 1 -1.95 17.32 14.89
N ASN A 2 -2.46 16.24 15.49
CA ASN A 2 -1.64 15.05 15.74
C ASN A 2 -1.22 14.50 14.37
N THR A 3 0.06 14.62 14.03
CA THR A 3 0.60 14.25 12.70
C THR A 3 0.90 12.75 12.59
N THR A 4 0.65 11.99 13.65
CA THR A 4 0.97 10.56 13.75
C THR A 4 -0.33 9.78 13.87
N PRO A 5 -0.61 8.84 12.94
CA PRO A 5 -1.79 7.99 13.01
C PRO A 5 -1.82 7.17 14.30
N ASN A 6 -2.99 6.99 14.91
CA ASN A 6 -3.15 6.13 16.09
C ASN A 6 -3.19 4.63 15.74
N HIS A 7 -3.45 4.31 14.47
CA HIS A 7 -3.57 2.93 14.01
C HIS A 7 -2.57 2.60 12.90
N ILE A 8 -2.22 1.31 12.84
CA ILE A 8 -1.41 0.74 11.77
C ILE A 8 -2.16 -0.46 11.20
N VAL A 9 -2.28 -0.49 9.88
CA VAL A 9 -2.83 -1.62 9.13
C VAL A 9 -1.72 -2.20 8.27
N VAL A 10 -1.44 -3.49 8.44
CA VAL A 10 -0.47 -4.22 7.64
C VAL A 10 -1.19 -5.25 6.79
N VAL A 11 -1.03 -5.16 5.47
CA VAL A 11 -1.64 -6.08 4.51
C VAL A 11 -0.54 -6.96 3.93
N GLY A 12 -0.59 -8.26 4.21
CA GLY A 12 0.31 -9.25 3.66
C GLY A 12 -0.33 -10.00 2.49
N THR A 13 0.35 -10.05 1.34
CA THR A 13 -0.15 -10.72 0.12
C THR A 13 0.94 -11.49 -0.62
N SER A 14 0.54 -12.41 -1.49
CA SER A 14 1.44 -13.19 -2.34
C SER A 14 0.88 -13.28 -3.77
N ALA A 15 0.92 -14.46 -4.40
CA ALA A 15 0.40 -14.65 -5.75
C ALA A 15 -1.09 -14.28 -5.85
N GLY A 16 -1.45 -13.55 -6.91
CA GLY A 16 -2.83 -13.12 -7.17
C GLY A 16 -3.32 -11.93 -6.33
N GLY A 17 -2.55 -11.46 -5.35
CA GLY A 17 -3.00 -10.40 -4.43
C GLY A 17 -3.05 -8.98 -5.01
N ILE A 18 -2.56 -8.75 -6.23
CA ILE A 18 -2.47 -7.39 -6.81
C ILE A 18 -3.85 -6.79 -7.03
N GLY A 19 -4.79 -7.53 -7.63
CA GLY A 19 -6.16 -7.02 -7.84
C GLY A 19 -6.87 -6.70 -6.54
N ALA A 20 -6.72 -7.56 -5.52
CA ALA A 20 -7.28 -7.30 -4.20
C ALA A 20 -6.67 -6.06 -3.53
N LEU A 21 -5.37 -5.80 -3.73
CA LEU A 21 -4.74 -4.56 -3.25
C LEU A 21 -5.23 -3.33 -4.00
N GLU A 22 -5.46 -3.42 -5.31
CA GLU A 22 -6.07 -2.32 -6.08
C GLU A 22 -7.44 -1.96 -5.50
N GLU A 23 -8.34 -2.94 -5.36
CA GLU A 23 -9.68 -2.76 -4.76
C GLU A 23 -9.62 -2.25 -3.31
N PHE A 24 -8.66 -2.73 -2.52
CA PHE A 24 -8.44 -2.25 -1.16
C PHE A 24 -8.00 -0.78 -1.14
N THR A 25 -7.02 -0.41 -1.96
CA THR A 25 -6.48 0.96 -2.00
C THR A 25 -7.47 2.00 -2.51
N MET A 26 -8.43 1.60 -3.36
CA MET A 26 -9.54 2.45 -3.82
C MET A 26 -10.45 2.93 -2.69
N GLN A 27 -10.47 2.24 -1.57
CA GLN A 27 -11.32 2.58 -0.42
C GLN A 27 -10.60 3.45 0.61
N LEU A 28 -9.29 3.66 0.47
CA LEU A 28 -8.49 4.41 1.43
C LEU A 28 -8.60 5.92 1.20
N THR A 29 -8.76 6.68 2.28
CA THR A 29 -8.84 8.15 2.22
C THR A 29 -7.80 8.81 3.13
N PRO A 30 -7.33 10.03 2.82
CA PRO A 30 -6.36 10.77 3.64
C PRO A 30 -6.82 11.10 5.06
N GLU A 31 -8.13 11.06 5.31
CA GLU A 31 -8.74 11.37 6.62
C GLU A 31 -8.74 10.17 7.58
N MET A 32 -8.39 8.97 7.10
CA MET A 32 -8.29 7.78 7.94
C MET A 32 -7.14 7.94 8.95
N ASP A 33 -7.44 7.68 10.24
CA ASP A 33 -6.45 7.70 11.32
C ASP A 33 -5.60 6.41 11.35
N ALA A 34 -5.04 6.03 10.19
CA ALA A 34 -4.26 4.83 10.02
C ALA A 34 -3.10 5.00 9.04
N ALA A 35 -1.94 4.43 9.39
CA ALA A 35 -0.85 4.18 8.44
C ALA A 35 -1.01 2.79 7.81
N PHE A 36 -0.86 2.70 6.49
CA PHE A 36 -1.01 1.45 5.74
C PHE A 36 0.34 0.95 5.24
N PHE A 37 0.64 -0.32 5.51
CA PHE A 37 1.83 -1.00 5.02
C PHE A 37 1.42 -2.22 4.21
N VAL A 38 1.98 -2.35 3.01
CA VAL A 38 1.72 -3.49 2.12
C VAL A 38 3.00 -4.32 2.00
N VAL A 39 2.90 -5.61 2.33
CA VAL A 39 3.98 -6.58 2.20
C VAL A 39 3.57 -7.60 1.14
N MET A 40 4.19 -7.50 -0.04
CA MET A 40 3.91 -8.39 -1.16
C MET A 40 5.11 -9.30 -1.43
N HIS A 41 4.86 -10.61 -1.48
CA HIS A 41 5.86 -11.57 -1.98
C HIS A 41 5.99 -11.44 -3.50
N LEU A 42 7.08 -10.81 -3.96
CA LEU A 42 7.41 -10.64 -5.39
C LEU A 42 8.54 -11.57 -5.82
N SER A 43 8.52 -12.02 -7.08
CA SER A 43 9.67 -12.72 -7.67
C SER A 43 10.87 -11.78 -7.82
N ARG A 44 12.10 -12.31 -7.85
CA ARG A 44 13.33 -11.50 -8.02
C ARG A 44 13.38 -10.67 -9.32
N LYS A 45 12.53 -10.97 -10.31
CA LYS A 45 12.36 -10.18 -11.54
C LYS A 45 11.28 -9.09 -11.42
N GLY A 46 10.43 -9.18 -10.40
CA GLY A 46 9.40 -8.19 -10.09
C GLY A 46 10.03 -6.98 -9.45
N ILE A 47 10.18 -5.90 -10.22
CA ILE A 47 10.71 -4.63 -9.73
C ILE A 47 9.72 -4.09 -8.69
N GLY A 48 10.16 -3.90 -7.44
CA GLY A 48 9.31 -3.37 -6.36
C GLY A 48 8.67 -2.01 -6.69
N SER A 49 9.20 -1.28 -7.68
CA SER A 49 8.60 -0.05 -8.18
C SER A 49 7.24 -0.25 -8.85
N PHE A 50 7.05 -1.39 -9.54
CA PHE A 50 5.80 -1.68 -10.23
C PHE A 50 4.61 -1.67 -9.27
N LEU A 51 4.78 -2.26 -8.08
CA LEU A 51 3.71 -2.37 -7.09
C LEU A 51 3.25 -0.99 -6.61
N PHE A 52 4.15 -0.14 -6.12
CA PHE A 52 3.71 1.17 -5.60
C PHE A 52 3.17 2.06 -6.73
N GLN A 53 3.77 2.02 -7.93
CA GLN A 53 3.29 2.78 -9.08
C GLN A 53 1.86 2.36 -9.46
N ARG A 54 1.60 1.05 -9.44
CA ARG A 54 0.26 0.50 -9.71
C ARG A 54 -0.74 0.94 -8.65
N LEU A 55 -0.42 0.78 -7.37
CA LEU A 55 -1.32 1.19 -6.27
C LEU A 55 -1.59 2.70 -6.27
N GLN A 56 -0.59 3.52 -6.58
CA GLN A 56 -0.74 4.98 -6.66
C GLN A 56 -1.82 5.41 -7.67
N GLN A 57 -2.08 4.62 -8.71
CA GLN A 57 -3.14 4.92 -9.69
C GLN A 57 -4.56 4.77 -9.10
N HIS A 58 -4.68 4.10 -7.96
CA HIS A 58 -5.95 3.70 -7.36
C HIS A 58 -6.21 4.34 -5.98
N THR A 59 -5.33 5.22 -5.49
CA THR A 59 -5.51 5.91 -4.21
C THR A 59 -4.99 7.35 -4.26
N SER A 60 -5.58 8.21 -3.45
CA SER A 60 -5.09 9.57 -3.19
C SER A 60 -3.99 9.62 -2.13
N LEU A 61 -3.75 8.51 -1.42
CA LEU A 61 -2.65 8.39 -0.47
C LEU A 61 -1.29 8.30 -1.21
N PRO A 62 -0.23 8.95 -0.71
CA PRO A 62 1.10 8.78 -1.27
C PRO A 62 1.64 7.36 -1.07
N CYS A 63 1.90 6.67 -2.17
CA CYS A 63 2.50 5.34 -2.19
C CYS A 63 4.01 5.45 -2.43
N ARG A 64 4.80 4.75 -1.61
CA ARG A 64 6.27 4.73 -1.71
C ARG A 64 6.84 3.40 -1.26
N ILE A 65 8.02 3.06 -1.78
CA ILE A 65 8.82 1.93 -1.26
C ILE A 65 9.31 2.31 0.13
N ALA A 66 9.14 1.42 1.10
CA ALA A 66 9.62 1.62 2.46
C ALA A 66 11.16 1.70 2.49
N THR A 67 11.69 2.62 3.30
CA THR A 67 13.12 2.81 3.56
C THR A 67 13.41 2.55 5.03
N ASN A 68 14.65 2.17 5.36
CA ASN A 68 15.15 2.15 6.73
C ASN A 68 15.64 3.53 7.14
#